data_AF-A0A1Q8KKM8-F1
#
_entry.id   AF-A0A1Q8KKM8-F1
#
_cell.length_a   1.000
_cell.length_b   1.000
_cell.length_c   1.000
_cell.angle_alpha   90.00
_cell.angle_beta   90.00
_cell.angle_gamma   90.00
#
_symmetry.space_group_name_H-M   'P 1'
#
loop_
_entity.id
_entity.type
_entity.pdbx_description
1 polymer ?
#
loop_
_entity_poly.entity_id
_entity_poly.type
_entity_poly.pdbx_seq_one_letter_code
_entity_poly.pdbx_strand_id
1 'polypeptide(L)' 'MDLPLPLDRASGVPLAVQLADALRAAAAGGPVRPGDRLPSTRTLAATLGVSRTVTAAAYDQLLAEGWVQGRVGAGT' A
#
# COMPACT_ATOMS: atom_id res chain seq x y z
N MET A 1 5.12 -1.25 12.26
CA MET A 1 3.96 -2.13 12.00
C MET A 1 4.39 -3.14 10.97
N ASP A 2 4.42 -4.42 11.34
CA ASP A 2 4.44 -5.50 10.35
C ASP A 2 3.01 -5.68 9.84
N LEU A 3 2.76 -5.30 8.58
CA LEU A 3 1.55 -5.68 7.86
C LEU A 3 1.92 -6.86 6.96
N PRO A 4 1.56 -8.10 7.33
CA PRO A 4 1.72 -9.23 6.42
C PRO A 4 0.69 -9.09 5.30
N LEU A 5 1.07 -8.44 4.20
CA LEU A 5 0.28 -8.38 2.97
C LEU A 5 0.67 -9.57 2.09
N PRO A 6 -0.20 -10.57 1.90
CA PRO A 6 0.11 -11.71 1.04
C PRO A 6 0.18 -11.24 -0.41
N LEU A 7 1.38 -11.23 -0.98
CA LEU A 7 1.62 -10.92 -2.38
C LEU A 7 2.05 -12.19 -3.11
N ASP A 8 1.27 -12.59 -4.10
CA ASP A 8 1.56 -13.74 -4.95
C ASP A 8 2.15 -13.28 -6.29
N ARG A 9 3.46 -13.45 -6.42
CA ARG A 9 4.21 -13.14 -7.65
C ARG A 9 3.96 -14.15 -8.78
N ALA A 10 3.44 -15.33 -8.47
CA ALA A 10 3.11 -16.36 -9.45
C ALA A 10 1.69 -16.20 -9.99
N SER A 11 0.85 -15.39 -9.33
CA SER A 11 -0.47 -15.05 -9.86
C SER A 11 -0.34 -14.21 -11.14
N GLY A 12 -1.29 -14.35 -12.06
CA GLY A 12 -1.37 -13.50 -13.26
C GLY A 12 -1.82 -12.05 -12.96
N VAL A 13 -2.03 -11.70 -11.69
CA VAL A 13 -2.49 -10.37 -11.26
C VAL A 13 -1.27 -9.48 -10.99
N PRO A 14 -1.23 -8.24 -11.50
CA PRO A 14 -0.13 -7.33 -11.22
C PRO A 14 0.06 -7.10 -9.72
N LEU A 15 1.31 -7.11 -9.24
CA LEU A 15 1.62 -6.93 -7.82
C LEU A 15 1.10 -5.62 -7.23
N ALA A 16 0.97 -4.57 -8.05
CA ALA A 16 0.42 -3.29 -7.61
C ALA A 16 -1.06 -3.42 -7.24
N VAL A 17 -1.83 -4.18 -8.01
CA VAL A 17 -3.26 -4.44 -7.76
C VAL A 17 -3.42 -5.28 -6.49
N GLN A 18 -2.64 -6.36 -6.37
CA GLN A 18 -2.65 -7.19 -5.15
C GLN A 18 -2.29 -6.38 -3.90
N LEU A 19 -1.30 -5.49 -4.03
CA LEU A 19 -0.89 -4.61 -2.94
C LEU A 19 -1.97 -3.59 -2.57
N ALA A 20 -2.64 -2.99 -3.55
CA ALA A 20 -3.75 -2.07 -3.31
C ALA A 20 -4.91 -2.79 -2.62
N ASP A 21 -5.30 -3.98 -3.09
CA ASP A 21 -6.37 -4.77 -2.48
C ASP A 21 -6.04 -5.20 -1.05
N ALA A 22 -4.79 -5.63 -0.81
CA ALA A 22 -4.36 -6.04 0.53
C ALA A 22 -4.31 -4.84 1.50
N LEU A 23 -3.87 -3.66 1.02
CA LEU A 23 -3.94 -2.41 1.79
C LEU A 23 -5.39 -2.00 2.08
N ARG A 24 -6.29 -2.16 1.11
CA ARG A 24 -7.72 -1.88 1.26
C ARG A 24 -8.35 -2.80 2.31
N ALA A 25 -8.05 -4.10 2.25
CA ALA A 25 -8.51 -5.07 3.24
C ALA A 25 -7.96 -4.78 4.64
N ALA A 26 -6.69 -4.39 4.75
CA ALA A 26 -6.10 -3.98 6.03
C ALA A 26 -6.73 -2.70 6.59
N ALA A 27 -7.06 -1.73 5.73
CA ALA A 27 -7.76 -0.51 6.10
C ALA A 27 -9.24 -0.76 6.49
N ALA A 28 -9.89 -1.75 5.86
CA ALA A 28 -11.26 -2.13 6.16
C ALA A 28 -11.41 -3.04 7.39
N GLY A 29 -10.39 -3.85 7.71
CA GLY A 29 -10.45 -4.93 8.70
C GLY A 29 -9.67 -4.72 10.00
N GLY A 30 -8.89 -3.64 10.15
CA GLY A 30 -7.99 -3.42 11.29
C GLY A 30 -7.80 -1.95 11.67
N PRO A 31 -7.03 -1.62 12.73
CA PRO A 31 -7.08 -0.36 13.49
C PRO A 31 -6.59 0.90 12.75
N VAL A 32 -6.37 0.81 11.44
CA VAL A 32 -5.97 1.93 10.59
C VAL A 32 -7.18 2.83 10.39
N ARG A 33 -7.34 3.79 11.30
CA ARG A 33 -8.40 4.79 11.18
C ARG A 33 -8.16 5.62 9.92
N PRO A 34 -9.20 6.08 9.21
CA PRO A 34 -9.06 7.12 8.20
C PRO A 34 -8.28 8.30 8.79
N GLY A 35 -7.08 8.55 8.28
CA GLY A 35 -6.16 9.58 8.80
C GLY A 35 -4.96 9.07 9.61
N ASP A 36 -4.88 7.77 9.90
CA ASP A 36 -3.67 7.18 10.45
C ASP A 36 -2.57 7.20 9.38
N ARG A 37 -1.36 7.64 9.74
CA ARG A 37 -0.31 7.85 8.75
C ARG A 37 0.08 6.53 8.11
N LEU A 38 -0.21 6.40 6.82
CA LEU A 38 0.36 5.31 6.03
C LEU A 38 1.89 5.41 6.05
N PRO A 39 2.58 4.26 6.09
CA PRO A 39 4.02 4.23 5.90
C PRO A 39 4.36 4.88 4.55
N SER A 40 5.55 5.47 4.47
CA SER A 40 6.04 5.96 3.18
C SER A 40 6.17 4.80 2.19
N THR A 41 6.03 5.10 0.89
CA THR A 41 6.25 4.16 -0.21
C THR A 41 7.59 3.42 -0.06
N ARG A 42 8.62 4.11 0.45
CA ARG A 42 9.95 3.55 0.69
C ARG A 42 9.94 2.50 1.81
N THR A 43 9.36 2.83 2.97
CA THR A 43 9.30 1.92 4.11
C THR A 43 8.47 0.69 3.76
N LEU A 44 7.30 0.88 3.13
CA LEU A 44 6.43 -0.23 2.77
C LEU A 44 7.06 -1.15 1.72
N ALA A 45 7.72 -0.60 0.69
CA ALA A 45 8.44 -1.38 -0.30
C ALA A 45 9.54 -2.24 0.33
N ALA A 46 10.30 -1.68 1.28
CA ALA A 46 11.34 -2.40 2.00
C ALA A 46 10.78 -3.52 2.88
N THR A 47 9.70 -3.25 3.62
CA THR A 47 9.05 -4.25 4.49
C THR A 47 8.46 -5.41 3.68
N LEU A 48 7.86 -5.15 2.52
CA LEU A 48 7.22 -6.17 1.68
C LEU A 48 8.18 -6.83 0.66
N GLY A 49 9.41 -6.32 0.53
CA GLY A 49 10.37 -6.79 -0.47
C GLY A 49 9.87 -6.60 -1.91
N VAL A 50 9.22 -5.47 -2.20
CA VAL A 50 8.74 -5.10 -3.54
C VAL A 50 9.42 -3.83 -4.05
N SER A 51 9.32 -3.58 -5.37
CA SER A 51 9.82 -2.34 -5.96
C SER A 51 8.99 -1.14 -5.50
N ARG A 52 9.66 0.01 -5.33
CA ARG A 52 9.00 1.30 -5.05
C ARG A 52 7.97 1.66 -6.11
N THR A 53 8.18 1.27 -7.37
CA THR A 53 7.22 1.52 -8.46
C THR A 53 5.91 0.76 -8.25
N VAL A 54 5.99 -0.47 -7.75
CA VAL A 54 4.81 -1.30 -7.44
C VAL A 54 4.03 -0.67 -6.29
N THR A 55 4.73 -0.24 -5.24
CA THR A 55 4.12 0.44 -4.09
C THR A 55 3.53 1.80 -4.44
N ALA A 56 4.18 2.58 -5.31
CA ALA A 56 3.65 3.84 -5.80
C ALA A 56 2.35 3.64 -6.60
N ALA A 57 2.35 2.69 -7.54
CA ALA A 57 1.16 2.37 -8.32
C ALA A 57 -0.02 1.91 -7.45
N ALA A 58 0.23 1.13 -6.39
CA ALA A 58 -0.81 0.75 -5.43
C ALA A 58 -1.37 1.94 -4.66
N TYR A 59 -0.51 2.89 -4.25
CA TYR A 59 -0.93 4.11 -3.55
C TYR A 59 -1.72 5.03 -4.47
N ASP A 60 -1.31 5.18 -5.73
CA ASP A 60 -2.02 5.97 -6.73
C ASP A 60 -3.43 5.41 -6.99
N GLN A 61 -3.55 4.08 -7.05
CA GLN A 61 -4.85 3.41 -7.17
C GLN A 61 -5.74 3.69 -5.94
N LEU A 62 -5.21 3.56 -4.73
CA LEU A 62 -5.96 3.85 -3.50
C LEU A 62 -6.35 5.32 -3.39
N LEU A 63 -5.51 6.24 -3.88
CA LEU A 63 -5.79 7.69 -3.92
C LEU A 63 -6.92 7.97 -4.91
N ALA A 64 -6.87 7.38 -6.10
CA ALA A 64 -7.90 7.52 -7.13
C ALA A 64 -9.27 6.98 -6.66
N GLU A 65 -9.26 5.92 -5.86
CA GLU A 65 -10.46 5.34 -5.25
C GLU A 65 -10.93 6.05 -3.96
N GLY A 66 -10.15 7.01 -3.45
CA GLY A 66 -10.49 7.79 -2.24
C GLY A 66 -10.27 7.07 -0.92
N TRP A 67 -9.57 5.92 -0.92
CA TRP A 67 -9.23 5.17 0.30
C TRP A 67 -8.17 5.86 1.15
N VAL A 68 -7.29 6.65 0.53
CA VAL A 68 -6.17 7.29 1.20
C VAL A 68 -6.13 8.77 0.82
N GLN A 69 -5.86 9.63 1.80
CA GLN A 69 -5.61 11.05 1.55
C GLN A 69 -4.09 11.27 1.49
N GLY A 70 -3.57 11.37 0.28
CA GLY A 70 -2.14 11.53 0.05
C GLY A 70 -1.67 12.94 0.39
N ARG A 71 -0.89 13.08 1.48
CA ARG A 71 0.16 14.10 1.52
C ARG A 71 1.43 13.45 0.97
N VAL A 72 1.59 13.47 -0.36
CA VAL A 72 2.85 13.13 -1.02
C VAL A 72 3.86 14.21 -0.60
N GLY A 73 4.54 13.98 0.52
CA GLY A 73 5.30 15.04 1.16
C GLY A 73 5.80 14.67 2.56
N ALA A 74 6.59 13.61 2.64
CA ALA A 74 7.59 13.47 3.68
C ALA A 74 8.84 12.85 3.04
N GLY A 75 9.36 13.56 2.04
CA GLY A 75 10.76 13.38 1.66
C GLY A 75 11.63 13.91 2.77
N THR A 76 12.52 13.05 3.27
CA THR A 76 13.92 13.37 3.50
C THR A 76 14.77 12.22 2.97
#